data_AF-A0A962MC69-F1
#
_entry.id   AF-A0A962MC69-F1
#
_cell.length_a   1.000
_cell.length_b   1.000
_cell.length_c   1.000
_cell.angle_alpha   90.00
_cell.angle_beta   90.00
_cell.angle_gamma   90.00
#
_symmetry.space_group_name_H-M   'P 1'
#
loop_
_entity.id
_entity.type
_entity.pdbx_description
1 polymer ?
#
loop_
_entity_poly.entity_id
_entity_poly.type
_entity_poly.pdbx_seq_one_letter_code
_entity_poly.pdbx_strand_id
1 'polypeptide(L)'
;MLQWHLGSGKNNEWLVEIALEQGRPVPDAPELISSAVFYWQAYMELARSRSYAGMDAVALPLSFDLIDRYATRYDVSDFDGFVSAMRAMDAVWLKDWEERRERAKKRAEAQANARAKGKR
;
A
#
# COMPACT_ATOMS: atom_id res chain seq x y z
N MET A 1 6.73 8.49 10.14
CA MET A 1 6.92 7.05 10.45
C MET A 1 6.80 6.12 9.23
N LEU A 2 5.79 6.22 8.36
CA LEU A 2 5.57 5.21 7.30
C LEU A 2 6.50 5.28 6.10
N GLN A 3 6.84 6.45 5.55
CA GLN A 3 7.84 6.52 4.47
C GLN A 3 9.27 6.21 4.94
N TRP A 4 9.59 6.39 6.23
CA TRP A 4 10.91 6.04 6.77
C TRP A 4 11.09 4.53 6.94
N HIS A 5 10.02 3.82 7.34
CA HIS A 5 10.04 2.35 7.42
C HIS A 5 9.70 1.64 6.09
N LEU A 6 8.87 2.23 5.22
CA LEU A 6 8.52 1.65 3.91
C LEU A 6 9.47 2.07 2.78
N GLY A 7 10.12 3.24 2.89
CA GLY A 7 11.05 3.76 1.87
C GLY A 7 12.45 3.17 1.97
N SER A 8 12.92 2.84 3.18
CA SER A 8 14.26 2.24 3.40
C SER A 8 14.26 0.71 3.40
N GLY A 9 13.08 0.07 3.48
CA GLY A 9 12.94 -1.39 3.50
C GLY A 9 13.80 -2.07 4.59
N LYS A 10 14.16 -3.35 4.35
CA LYS A 10 15.08 -4.16 5.19
C LYS A 10 16.47 -3.53 5.41
N ASN A 11 16.78 -2.44 4.72
CA ASN A 11 18.10 -1.85 4.64
C ASN A 11 18.22 -0.56 5.48
N ASN A 12 17.21 -0.20 6.28
CA ASN A 12 17.24 1.04 7.06
C ASN A 12 18.42 1.09 8.04
N GLU A 13 18.69 -0.02 8.73
CA GLU A 13 19.83 -0.13 9.67
C GLU A 13 21.17 0.06 8.94
N TRP A 14 21.33 -0.60 7.79
CA TRP A 14 22.50 -0.46 6.93
C TRP A 14 22.67 0.95 6.34
N LEU A 15 21.58 1.62 5.96
CA LEU A 15 21.63 3.01 5.46
C LEU A 15 22.02 4.00 6.57
N VAL A 16 21.53 3.77 7.79
CA VAL A 16 21.93 4.55 8.97
C VAL A 16 23.40 4.30 9.30
N GLU A 17 23.86 3.05 9.25
CA GLU A 17 25.26 2.68 9.46
C GLU A 17 26.18 3.40 8.46
N ILE A 18 25.88 3.33 7.16
CA ILE A 18 26.64 4.05 6.12
C ILE A 18 26.64 5.57 6.34
N ALA A 19 25.51 6.14 6.75
CA ALA A 19 25.42 7.58 6.99
C ALA A 19 26.31 8.01 8.16
N LEU A 20 26.35 7.22 9.24
CA LEU A 20 27.23 7.43 10.39
C LEU A 20 28.71 7.29 10.01
N GLU A 21 29.07 6.25 9.24
CA GLU A 21 30.44 6.04 8.73
C GLU A 21 30.93 7.20 7.85
N GLN A 22 30.04 7.78 7.05
CA GLN A 22 30.34 8.90 6.16
C GLN A 22 30.23 10.27 6.86
N GLY A 23 29.95 10.31 8.17
CA GLY A 23 29.76 11.55 8.92
C GLY A 23 28.58 12.40 8.43
N ARG A 24 27.60 11.78 7.79
CA ARG A 24 26.39 12.45 7.28
C ARG A 24 25.32 12.51 8.38
N PRO A 25 24.56 13.61 8.46
CA PRO A 25 23.47 13.69 9.42
C PRO A 25 22.39 12.65 9.08
N VAL A 26 21.99 11.86 10.07
CA VAL A 26 20.83 10.98 10.00
C VAL A 26 19.62 11.81 10.43
N PRO A 27 18.63 12.04 9.55
CA PRO A 27 17.43 12.78 9.92
C PRO A 27 16.66 12.03 11.02
N ASP A 28 16.13 12.78 11.98
CA ASP A 28 15.18 12.22 12.95
C ASP A 28 13.94 11.68 12.24
N ALA A 29 13.40 10.59 12.79
CA ALA A 29 12.19 10.01 12.25
C ALA A 29 11.03 11.03 12.38
N PRO A 30 10.25 11.27 11.32
CA PRO A 30 9.15 12.22 11.42
C PRO A 30 8.09 11.66 12.37
N GLU A 31 7.78 12.44 13.40
CA GLU A 31 6.65 12.20 14.30
C GLU A 31 5.37 12.20 13.46
N LEU A 32 4.61 11.11 13.55
CA LEU A 32 3.29 11.07 12.95
C LEU A 32 2.26 11.51 13.97
N ILE A 33 1.35 12.37 13.53
CA ILE A 33 0.13 12.63 14.28
C ILE A 33 -0.63 11.32 14.48
N SER A 34 -1.21 11.15 15.68
CA SER A 34 -1.89 9.92 16.10
C SER A 34 -3.01 9.51 15.14
N SER A 35 -3.76 10.47 14.61
CA SER A 35 -4.82 10.24 13.62
C SER A 35 -4.30 9.62 12.31
N ALA A 36 -3.12 10.03 11.84
CA ALA A 36 -2.51 9.46 10.64
C ALA A 36 -2.07 8.01 10.86
N VAL A 37 -1.55 7.69 12.05
CA VAL A 37 -1.22 6.30 12.43
C VAL A 37 -2.47 5.45 12.49
N PHE A 38 -3.52 5.96 13.14
CA PHE A 38 -4.81 5.27 13.25
C PHE A 38 -5.42 4.99 11.88
N TYR A 39 -5.54 6.00 11.00
CA TYR A 39 -6.07 5.82 9.65
C TYR A 39 -5.24 4.83 8.83
N TRP A 40 -3.91 4.87 8.97
CA TRP A 40 -3.08 3.88 8.30
C TRP A 40 -3.35 2.45 8.77
N GLN A 41 -3.39 2.22 10.07
CA GLN A 41 -3.66 0.91 10.64
C GLN A 41 -5.04 0.40 10.25
N ALA A 42 -6.06 1.26 10.33
CA ALA A 42 -7.41 0.95 9.91
C ALA A 42 -7.46 0.53 8.43
N TYR A 43 -6.82 1.30 7.55
CA TYR A 43 -6.77 0.95 6.13
C TYR A 43 -6.08 -0.39 5.89
N MET A 44 -4.94 -0.65 6.57
CA MET A 44 -4.23 -1.92 6.45
C MET A 44 -5.07 -3.12 6.89
N GLU A 45 -5.90 -2.96 7.91
CA GLU A 45 -6.81 -4.00 8.37
C GLU A 45 -7.97 -4.22 7.37
N LEU A 46 -8.60 -3.14 6.93
CA LEU A 46 -9.70 -3.17 5.96
C LEU A 46 -9.27 -3.74 4.60
N ALA A 47 -8.09 -3.36 4.12
CA ALA A 47 -7.54 -3.81 2.84
C ALA A 47 -7.33 -5.33 2.78
N ARG A 48 -7.12 -6.00 3.92
CA ARG A 48 -7.00 -7.47 3.99
C ARG A 48 -8.33 -8.18 3.77
N SER A 49 -9.44 -7.49 4.04
CA SER A 49 -10.80 -7.99 3.85
C SER A 49 -11.39 -7.61 2.48
N ARG A 50 -10.58 -7.04 1.59
CA ARG A 50 -11.01 -6.58 0.26
C ARG A 50 -11.54 -7.75 -0.58
N SER A 51 -12.63 -7.48 -1.28
CA SER A 51 -13.18 -8.39 -2.28
C SER A 51 -12.47 -8.26 -3.63
N TYR A 52 -12.37 -9.38 -4.34
CA TYR A 52 -11.82 -9.46 -5.70
C TYR A 52 -12.88 -10.06 -6.63
N ALA A 53 -12.94 -9.58 -7.88
CA ALA A 53 -13.97 -9.96 -8.83
C ALA A 53 -13.39 -10.51 -10.15
N GLY A 54 -14.15 -11.43 -10.75
CA GLY A 54 -13.82 -12.02 -12.06
C GLY A 54 -12.68 -13.05 -12.01
N MET A 55 -12.42 -13.67 -13.17
CA MET A 55 -11.36 -14.70 -13.31
C MET A 55 -9.95 -14.12 -13.12
N ASP A 56 -9.79 -12.83 -13.39
CA ASP A 56 -8.52 -12.12 -13.22
C ASP A 56 -8.30 -11.58 -11.80
N ALA A 57 -9.20 -11.88 -10.85
CA ALA A 57 -9.16 -11.40 -9.47
C ALA A 57 -8.93 -9.87 -9.40
N VAL A 58 -9.78 -9.09 -10.08
CA VAL A 58 -9.72 -7.63 -10.08
C VAL A 58 -10.03 -7.10 -8.70
N ALA A 59 -9.14 -6.29 -8.14
CA ALA A 59 -9.34 -5.69 -6.82
C ALA A 59 -10.52 -4.70 -6.86
N LEU A 60 -11.55 -4.94 -6.04
CA LEU A 60 -12.66 -4.01 -5.89
C LEU A 60 -12.35 -2.93 -4.85
N PRO A 61 -12.97 -1.74 -4.94
CA PRO A 61 -12.90 -0.74 -3.87
C PRO A 61 -13.35 -1.30 -2.52
N LEU A 62 -12.83 -0.73 -1.44
CA LEU A 62 -13.32 -1.02 -0.10
C LEU A 62 -14.82 -0.70 -0.03
N SER A 63 -15.62 -1.67 0.44
CA SER A 63 -17.06 -1.46 0.57
C SER A 63 -17.34 -0.46 1.68
N PHE A 64 -18.38 0.35 1.50
CA PHE A 64 -18.83 1.28 2.55
C PHE A 64 -19.18 0.53 3.83
N ASP A 65 -19.83 -0.62 3.72
CA ASP A 65 -20.20 -1.46 4.85
C ASP A 65 -18.98 -1.99 5.64
N LEU A 66 -17.84 -2.27 4.99
CA LEU A 66 -16.59 -2.58 5.71
C LEU A 66 -16.09 -1.40 6.53
N ILE A 67 -16.12 -0.20 5.94
CA ILE A 67 -15.69 1.05 6.58
C ILE A 67 -16.62 1.39 7.76
N ASP A 68 -17.93 1.28 7.56
CA ASP A 68 -18.99 1.54 8.54
C ASP A 68 -18.88 0.62 9.76
N ARG A 69 -18.74 -0.69 9.53
CA ARG A 69 -18.56 -1.68 10.60
C ARG A 69 -17.28 -1.45 11.40
N TYR A 70 -16.19 -1.04 10.75
CA TYR A 70 -14.95 -0.69 11.43
C TYR A 70 -15.13 0.56 12.29
N ALA A 71 -15.69 1.62 11.71
CA ALA A 71 -15.92 2.88 12.41
C ALA A 71 -16.79 2.68 13.66
N THR A 72 -17.84 1.86 13.55
CA THR A 72 -18.72 1.52 14.67
C THR A 72 -17.98 0.72 15.74
N ARG A 73 -17.14 -0.25 15.35
CA ARG A 73 -16.37 -1.08 16.30
C ARG A 73 -15.37 -0.26 17.12
N TYR A 74 -14.76 0.75 16.52
CA TYR A 74 -13.70 1.55 17.14
C TYR A 74 -14.17 2.94 17.61
N ASP A 75 -15.49 3.16 17.65
CA ASP A 75 -16.12 4.41 18.10
C ASP A 75 -15.51 5.66 17.43
N VAL A 76 -15.39 5.61 16.10
CA VAL A 76 -14.80 6.70 15.32
C VAL A 76 -15.72 7.92 15.37
N SER A 77 -15.24 8.99 16.01
CA SER A 77 -15.99 10.22 16.24
C SER A 77 -16.18 11.09 15.00
N ASP A 78 -15.17 11.18 14.14
CA ASP A 78 -15.24 11.86 12.83
C ASP A 78 -15.43 10.84 11.70
N PHE A 79 -16.68 10.40 11.53
CA PHE A 79 -17.02 9.38 10.54
C PHE A 79 -16.76 9.85 9.09
N ASP A 80 -17.17 11.07 8.75
CA ASP A 80 -17.03 11.60 7.39
C ASP A 80 -15.55 11.80 7.01
N GLY A 81 -14.74 12.29 7.95
CA GLY A 81 -13.28 12.38 7.79
C GLY A 81 -12.63 11.02 7.64
N PHE A 82 -13.04 10.04 8.45
CA PHE A 82 -12.55 8.66 8.36
C PHE A 82 -12.90 8.00 7.02
N VAL A 83 -14.14 8.10 6.56
CA VAL A 83 -14.58 7.57 5.26
C VAL A 83 -13.79 8.22 4.13
N SER A 84 -13.60 9.54 4.19
CA SER A 84 -12.81 10.28 3.19
C SER A 84 -11.36 9.82 3.16
N ALA A 85 -10.74 9.61 4.33
CA ALA A 85 -9.39 9.09 4.44
C ALA A 85 -9.27 7.67 3.86
N MET A 86 -10.19 6.76 4.21
CA MET A 86 -10.20 5.39 3.68
C MET A 86 -10.33 5.37 2.16
N ARG A 87 -11.24 6.18 1.59
CA ARG A 87 -11.42 6.28 0.14
C ARG A 87 -10.21 6.85 -0.57
N ALA A 88 -9.57 7.87 -0.01
CA ALA A 88 -8.37 8.47 -0.59
C ALA A 88 -7.21 7.46 -0.63
N MET A 89 -6.98 6.77 0.48
CA MET A 89 -5.95 5.72 0.57
C MET A 89 -6.24 4.56 -0.40
N ASP A 90 -7.51 4.14 -0.46
CA ASP A 90 -7.95 3.08 -1.35
C ASP A 90 -7.73 3.42 -2.83
N ALA A 91 -8.06 4.64 -3.23
CA ALA A 91 -7.87 5.11 -4.60
C ALA A 91 -6.39 5.08 -5.03
N VAL A 92 -5.48 5.51 -4.15
CA VAL A 92 -4.03 5.47 -4.44
C VAL A 92 -3.55 4.02 -4.60
N TRP A 93 -3.99 3.13 -3.71
CA TRP A 93 -3.59 1.72 -3.77
C TRP A 93 -4.16 1.00 -4.99
N LEU A 94 -5.43 1.24 -5.35
CA LEU A 94 -6.06 0.64 -6.54
C LEU A 94 -5.33 1.05 -7.81
N LYS A 95 -4.92 2.31 -7.91
CA LYS A 95 -4.11 2.80 -9.03
C LYS A 95 -2.78 2.04 -9.12
N ASP A 96 -2.02 1.94 -8.03
CA ASP A 96 -0.76 1.21 -8.02
C ASP A 96 -0.96 -0.30 -8.31
N TRP A 97 -2.04 -0.90 -7.82
CA TRP A 97 -2.38 -2.29 -8.07
C TRP A 97 -2.63 -2.55 -9.57
N GLU A 98 -3.42 -1.72 -10.23
CA GLU A 98 -3.71 -1.84 -11.67
C GLU A 98 -2.42 -1.68 -12.50
N GLU A 99 -1.59 -0.70 -12.15
CA GLU A 99 -0.30 -0.52 -12.82
C GLU A 99 0.63 -1.74 -12.63
N ARG A 100 0.66 -2.35 -11.44
CA ARG A 100 1.42 -3.58 -11.18
C ARG A 100 0.89 -4.75 -12.01
N ARG A 101 -0.43 -4.89 -12.11
CA ARG A 101 -1.09 -5.93 -12.92
C ARG A 101 -0.74 -5.79 -14.40
N GLU A 102 -0.84 -4.59 -14.95
CA GLU A 102 -0.49 -4.32 -16.35
C GLU A 102 0.99 -4.59 -16.64
N ARG A 103 1.89 -4.21 -15.73
CA ARG A 103 3.32 -4.54 -15.84
C ARG A 103 3.55 -6.06 -15.82
N ALA A 104 2.85 -6.80 -14.96
CA ALA A 104 2.97 -8.25 -14.89
C ALA A 104 2.47 -8.93 -16.18
N LYS A 105 1.34 -8.47 -16.72
CA LYS A 105 0.76 -8.97 -17.97
C LYS A 105 1.72 -8.79 -19.14
N LYS A 106 2.25 -7.58 -19.33
CA LYS A 106 3.24 -7.29 -20.40
C LYS A 106 4.50 -8.16 -20.28
N ARG A 107 4.98 -8.41 -19.06
CA ARG A 107 6.13 -9.30 -18.82
C ARG A 107 5.82 -10.75 -19.18
N ALA A 108 4.64 -11.25 -18.84
CA ALA A 108 4.21 -12.60 -19.18
C ALA A 108 4.09 -12.79 -20.71
N GLU A 109 3.50 -11.81 -21.41
CA GLU A 109 3.39 -11.80 -22.88
C GLU A 109 4.76 -11.79 -23.57
N ALA A 110 5.69 -10.96 -23.09
CA ALA A 110 7.05 -10.91 -23.60
C ALA A 110 7.78 -12.26 -23.42
N GLN A 111 7.63 -12.90 -22.25
CA GLN A 111 8.21 -14.21 -21.98
C GLN A 111 7.59 -15.31 -22.86
N ALA A 112 6.27 -15.29 -23.07
CA ALA A 112 5.60 -16.24 -23.95
C ALA A 112 6.11 -16.12 -25.40
N ASN A 113 6.24 -14.88 -25.90
CA ASN A 113 6.75 -14.61 -27.24
C ASN A 113 8.23 -15.04 -27.41
N ALA A 114 9.07 -14.83 -26.40
CA ALA A 114 10.47 -15.29 -26.43
C ALA A 114 10.56 -16.82 -26.49
N ARG A 115 9.74 -17.54 -25.70
CA ARG A 115 9.68 -19.01 -25.71
C ARG A 115 9.17 -19.56 -27.04
N ALA A 116 8.21 -18.89 -27.68
CA ALA A 116 7.69 -19.29 -28.99
C ALA A 116 8.73 -19.12 -30.11
N LYS A 117 9.57 -18.08 -30.03
CA LYS A 117 10.64 -17.83 -31.01
C LYS A 117 11.83 -18.77 -30.87
N GLY A 118 12.19 -19.20 -29.65
CA GLY A 118 13.29 -20.15 -29.42
C GLY A 118 12.99 -21.62 -29.75
N LYS A 119 11.74 -21.95 -30.11
CA LYS A 119 11.31 -23.29 -30.55
C LYS A 119 11.21 -23.43 -32.08
N ARG A 120 11.53 -22.38 -32.83
CA ARG A 120 11.52 -22.36 -34.30
C ARG A 120 12.93 -22.44 -34.85
#